data_AF-A0A4V5N0S7-F1
#
_entry.id   AF-A0A4V5N0S7-F1
#
_cell.length_a   1.000
_cell.length_b   1.000
_cell.length_c   1.000
_cell.angle_alpha   90.00
_cell.angle_beta   90.00
_cell.angle_gamma   90.00
#
_symmetry.space_group_name_H-M   'P 1'
#
loop_
_entity.id
_entity.type
_entity.pdbx_description
1 polymer ?
#
loop_
_entity_poly.entity_id
_entity_poly.type
_entity_poly.pdbx_seq_one_letter_code
_entity_poly.pdbx_strand_id
1 'polypeptide(L)'
;MAAEIRMRRTPPAGLGPMLGAARMRRGWRMREAARLLELSPSYLFDLEAGRRCPSVTVARQLADGLGLDETERAQLLAATVDDAGRDHPARHSV
;
A
#
# COMPACT_ATOMS: atom_id res chain seq x y z
N MET A 1 20.42 22.73 7.04
CA MET A 1 19.12 22.05 7.12
C MET A 1 19.31 20.63 6.62
N ALA A 2 19.31 19.66 7.53
CA ALA A 2 19.61 18.26 7.21
C ALA A 2 18.53 17.71 6.29
N ALA A 3 18.93 17.24 5.10
CA ALA A 3 18.08 16.39 4.29
C ALA A 3 17.88 15.09 5.08
N GLU A 4 16.77 14.98 5.80
CA GLU A 4 16.36 13.72 6.42
C GLU A 4 16.26 12.68 5.31
N ILE A 5 17.26 11.80 5.30
CA ILE A 5 17.35 10.67 4.40
C ILE A 5 16.04 9.91 4.56
N ARG A 6 15.25 9.81 3.48
CA ARG A 6 14.03 9.01 3.44
C ARG A 6 14.38 7.57 3.80
N MET A 7 14.35 7.23 5.09
CA MET A 7 14.59 5.86 5.56
C MET A 7 13.55 4.99 4.87
N ARG A 8 14.03 4.07 4.04
CA ARG A 8 13.16 3.07 3.42
C ARG A 8 12.68 2.18 4.55
N ARG A 9 11.45 2.38 5.00
CA ARG A 9 10.82 1.47 5.94
C ARG A 9 10.44 0.20 5.17
N THR A 10 10.97 -0.92 5.64
CA THR A 10 10.68 -2.24 5.08
C THR A 10 9.41 -2.75 5.76
N PRO A 11 8.33 -3.02 5.00
CA PRO A 11 7.14 -3.64 5.56
C PRO A 11 7.46 -5.05 6.08
N PRO A 12 6.66 -5.60 7.00
CA PRO A 12 6.82 -6.97 7.45
C PRO A 12 6.76 -7.94 6.25
N ALA A 13 7.62 -8.96 6.25
CA ALA A 13 7.85 -9.83 5.09
C ALA A 13 6.58 -10.53 4.54
N GLY A 14 5.56 -10.73 5.38
CA GLY A 14 4.28 -11.32 4.98
C GLY A 14 3.30 -10.37 4.28
N LEU A 15 3.48 -9.05 4.39
CA LEU A 15 2.50 -8.08 3.91
C LEU A 15 2.33 -8.09 2.39
N GLY A 16 3.45 -8.05 1.67
CA GLY A 16 3.43 -8.04 0.20
C GLY A 16 2.75 -9.28 -0.38
N PRO A 17 3.19 -10.50 0.00
CA PRO A 17 2.53 -11.74 -0.40
C PRO A 17 1.03 -11.80 -0.03
N MET A 18 0.64 -11.29 1.15
CA MET A 18 -0.76 -11.21 1.57
C MET A 18 -1.58 -10.35 0.60
N LEU A 19 -1.10 -9.16 0.24
CA LEU A 19 -1.76 -8.29 -0.74
C LEU A 19 -1.89 -8.95 -2.12
N GLY A 20 -0.82 -9.60 -2.59
CA GLY A 20 -0.82 -10.33 -3.85
C GLY A 20 -1.83 -11.48 -3.86
N ALA A 21 -1.91 -12.24 -2.77
CA ALA A 21 -2.90 -13.31 -2.60
C ALA A 21 -4.33 -12.75 -2.62
N ALA A 22 -4.59 -11.66 -1.89
CA ALA A 22 -5.90 -11.01 -1.88
C ALA A 22 -6.33 -10.52 -3.27
N ARG A 23 -5.41 -9.93 -4.04
CA ARG A 23 -5.68 -9.56 -5.44
C ARG A 23 -6.02 -10.77 -6.30
N MET A 24 -5.29 -11.87 -6.14
CA MET A 24 -5.56 -13.11 -6.88
C MET A 24 -6.92 -13.72 -6.50
N ARG A 25 -7.33 -13.67 -5.22
CA ARG A 25 -8.68 -14.11 -4.79
C ARG A 25 -9.79 -13.32 -5.46
N ARG A 26 -9.56 -12.03 -5.75
CA ARG A 26 -10.49 -11.20 -6.54
C ARG A 26 -10.49 -11.52 -8.04
N GLY A 27 -9.55 -12.34 -8.53
CA GLY A 27 -9.37 -12.63 -9.94
C GLY A 27 -8.77 -11.49 -10.75
N TRP A 28 -8.26 -10.44 -10.10
CA TRP A 28 -7.79 -9.23 -10.79
C TRP A 28 -6.36 -9.36 -11.28
N ARG A 29 -6.14 -8.93 -12.52
CA ARG A 29 -4.78 -8.74 -13.06
C ARG A 29 -4.16 -7.47 -12.47
N MET A 30 -2.84 -7.39 -12.43
CA MET A 30 -2.11 -6.24 -11.83
C MET A 30 -2.59 -4.88 -12.36
N ARG A 31 -2.71 -4.71 -13.69
CA ARG A 31 -3.16 -3.45 -14.30
C ARG A 31 -4.63 -3.12 -14.01
N GLU A 32 -5.46 -4.14 -13.92
CA GLU A 32 -6.88 -4.01 -13.59
C GLU A 32 -7.05 -3.60 -12.13
N ALA A 33 -6.39 -4.30 -11.20
CA ALA A 33 -6.37 -3.96 -9.79
C ALA A 33 -5.84 -2.54 -9.56
N ALA A 34 -4.74 -2.16 -10.21
CA ALA A 34 -4.18 -0.82 -10.12
C ALA A 34 -5.20 0.25 -10.55
N ARG A 35 -5.92 0.02 -11.65
CA ARG A 35 -6.99 0.92 -12.11
C ARG A 35 -8.16 0.99 -11.12
N LEU A 36 -8.65 -0.15 -10.63
CA LEU A 36 -9.78 -0.22 -9.70
C LEU A 36 -9.45 0.39 -8.33
N LEU A 37 -8.19 0.30 -7.91
CA LEU A 37 -7.65 0.84 -6.67
C LEU A 37 -7.08 2.26 -6.85
N GLU A 38 -7.19 2.86 -8.04
CA GLU A 38 -6.65 4.19 -8.37
C GLU A 38 -5.17 4.38 -7.97
N LEU A 39 -4.39 3.31 -8.14
CA LEU A 39 -2.94 3.26 -7.93
C LEU A 39 -2.22 3.11 -9.27
N SER A 40 -0.93 3.47 -9.31
CA SER A 40 -0.10 3.09 -10.46
C SER A 40 0.26 1.60 -10.37
N PRO A 41 0.35 0.87 -11.51
CA PRO A 41 0.74 -0.54 -11.50
C PRO A 41 2.10 -0.79 -10.86
N SER A 42 3.06 0.11 -11.07
CA SER A 42 4.39 0.02 -10.46
C SER A 42 4.34 0.20 -8.95
N TYR A 43 3.47 1.09 -8.45
CA TYR A 43 3.30 1.27 -7.01
C TYR A 43 2.62 0.06 -6.37
N LEU A 44 1.56 -0.47 -6.98
CA LEU A 44 0.93 -1.70 -6.50
C LEU A 44 1.93 -2.88 -6.49
N PHE A 45 2.75 -3.03 -7.53
CA PHE A 45 3.80 -4.03 -7.57
C PHE A 45 4.87 -3.84 -6.49
N ASP A 46 5.27 -2.60 -6.17
CA ASP A 46 6.18 -2.31 -5.05
C ASP A 46 5.58 -2.72 -3.70
N LEU A 47 4.27 -2.55 -3.51
CA LEU A 47 3.57 -2.95 -2.30
C LEU A 47 3.47 -4.47 -2.18
N GLU A 48 3.05 -5.17 -3.25
CA GLU A 48 2.98 -6.64 -3.29
C GLU A 48 4.36 -7.30 -3.15
N ALA A 49 5.42 -6.63 -3.57
CA ALA A 49 6.79 -7.11 -3.37
C ALA A 49 7.39 -6.73 -2.01
N GLY A 50 6.64 -6.05 -1.14
CA GLY A 50 7.14 -5.59 0.16
C GLY A 50 8.28 -4.57 0.07
N ARG A 51 8.41 -3.83 -1.04
CA ARG A 51 9.45 -2.81 -1.23
C ARG A 51 9.06 -1.44 -0.68
N ARG A 52 7.77 -1.23 -0.40
CA ARG A 52 7.23 0.02 0.15
C ARG A 52 6.17 -0.28 1.21
N CYS A 53 6.11 0.56 2.23
CA CYS A 53 4.94 0.65 3.10
C CYS A 53 3.87 1.54 2.45
N PRO A 54 2.58 1.15 2.51
CA PRO A 54 1.48 2.03 2.11
C PRO A 54 1.26 3.14 3.15
N SER A 55 0.74 4.28 2.69
CA SER A 55 0.22 5.30 3.60
C SER A 55 -1.10 4.84 4.21
N VAL A 56 -1.58 5.49 5.28
CA VAL A 56 -2.87 5.16 5.91
C VAL A 56 -4.02 5.21 4.89
N THR A 57 -4.04 6.25 4.04
CA THR A 57 -5.06 6.40 2.99
C THR A 57 -5.00 5.25 1.98
N VAL A 58 -3.80 4.90 1.51
CA VAL A 58 -3.62 3.79 0.56
C VAL A 58 -3.98 2.45 1.19
N ALA A 59 -3.62 2.23 2.46
CA ALA A 59 -3.95 0.99 3.16
C ALA A 59 -5.45 0.79 3.32
N ARG A 60 -6.21 1.84 3.63
CA ARG A 60 -7.68 1.77 3.67
C ARG A 60 -8.25 1.41 2.29
N GLN A 61 -7.78 2.09 1.24
CA GLN A 61 -8.20 1.82 -0.13
C GLN A 61 -7.90 0.38 -0.57
N LEU A 62 -6.72 -0.14 -0.22
CA LEU A 62 -6.35 -1.54 -0.47
C LEU A 62 -7.23 -2.51 0.31
N ALA A 63 -7.47 -2.26 1.59
CA ALA A 63 -8.30 -3.10 2.44
C ALA A 63 -9.72 -3.26 1.87
N ASP A 64 -10.33 -2.14 1.48
CA ASP A 64 -11.69 -2.11 0.96
C ASP A 64 -11.76 -2.71 -0.45
N GLY A 65 -10.87 -2.30 -1.35
CA GLY A 65 -10.88 -2.77 -2.73
C GLY A 65 -10.51 -4.26 -2.86
N LEU A 66 -9.51 -4.73 -2.11
CA LEU A 66 -9.13 -6.15 -2.13
C LEU A 66 -10.08 -7.03 -1.30
N GLY A 67 -10.93 -6.44 -0.45
CA GLY A 67 -11.84 -7.19 0.44
C GLY A 67 -11.07 -7.99 1.48
N LEU A 68 -10.10 -7.33 2.12
CA LEU A 68 -9.34 -7.93 3.20
C LEU A 68 -10.25 -8.22 4.40
N ASP A 69 -10.04 -9.37 5.03
CA ASP A 69 -10.70 -9.70 6.30
C ASP A 69 -10.13 -8.88 7.48
N GLU A 70 -10.74 -9.00 8.66
CA GLU A 70 -10.32 -8.24 9.85
C GLU A 70 -8.85 -8.48 10.23
N THR A 71 -8.34 -9.70 10.03
CA THR A 71 -6.96 -10.05 10.37
C THR A 71 -5.98 -9.44 9.37
N GLU A 72 -6.26 -9.58 8.07
CA GLU A 72 -5.47 -8.99 7.00
C GLU A 72 -5.48 -7.45 7.08
N ARG A 73 -6.62 -6.85 7.46
CA ARG A 73 -6.75 -5.42 7.73
C ARG A 73 -5.86 -4.98 8.88
N ALA A 74 -5.88 -5.70 10.00
CA ALA A 74 -5.03 -5.40 11.14
C ALA A 74 -3.54 -5.48 10.78
N GLN A 75 -3.14 -6.50 10.00
CA GLN A 75 -1.75 -6.64 9.52
C GLN A 75 -1.34 -5.48 8.60
N LEU A 76 -2.23 -5.07 7.69
CA LEU A 76 -1.99 -3.95 6.79
C LEU A 76 -1.85 -2.64 7.56
N LEU A 77 -2.76 -2.35 8.50
CA LEU A 77 -2.75 -1.14 9.31
C LEU A 77 -1.54 -1.09 10.25
N ALA A 78 -1.12 -2.22 10.84
CA ALA A 78 0.09 -2.28 11.65
C ALA A 78 1.37 -1.94 10.86
N ALA A 79 1.36 -2.12 9.54
CA ALA A 79 2.45 -1.77 8.65
C ALA A 79 2.31 -0.37 8.01
N THR A 80 1.24 0.37 8.30
CA THR A 80 1.04 1.73 7.78
C THR A 80 1.97 2.73 8.41
N VAL A 81 2.27 3.75 7.62
CA VAL A 81 3.03 4.93 8.03
C VAL A 81 2.19 6.16 7.75
N ASP A 82 2.21 7.11 8.68
CA ASP A 82 1.39 8.33 8.73
C ASP A 82 2.07 9.55 8.09
N ASP A 83 3.31 9.41 7.62
CA ASP A 83 4.17 10.49 7.11
C ASP A 83 4.66 10.28 5.65
N ALA A 84 4.05 9.35 4.89
CA ALA A 84 4.52 8.98 3.55
C ALA A 84 3.45 9.06 2.44
N GLY A 85 3.88 9.36 1.20
CA GLY A 85 3.08 9.12 0.00
C GLY A 85 1.98 10.15 -0.29
N ARG A 86 0.72 9.68 -0.46
CA ARG A 86 -0.45 10.53 -0.79
C ARG A 86 -0.80 11.49 0.35
N ASP A 87 -0.41 11.15 1.58
CA ASP A 87 -0.59 11.96 2.79
C ASP A 87 0.58 12.95 3.01
N HIS A 88 1.55 13.04 2.08
CA HIS A 88 2.64 14.01 2.18
C HIS A 88 2.10 15.43 1.92
N PRO A 89 2.36 16.42 2.82
CA PRO A 89 1.82 17.79 2.71
C PRO A 89 2.12 18.49 1.38
N ALA A 90 3.20 18.12 0.67
CA ALA A 90 3.56 18.68 -0.63
C ALA A 90 2.60 18.31 -1.79
N ARG A 91 1.66 17.37 -1.59
CA ARG A 91 0.62 17.02 -2.58
C ARG A 91 -0.75 17.67 -2.31
N HIS A 92 -0.93 18.29 -1.14
CA HIS A 92 -2.17 18.95 -0.73
C HIS A 92 -2.11 20.50 -0.83
N SER A 93 -1.03 21.05 -1.40
CA SER A 93 -0.93 22.48 -1.68
C SER A 93 -1.84 22.85 -2.85
N VAL A 94 -3.05 23.35 -2.54
CA VAL A 94 -3.80 24.31 -3.36
C VAL A 94 -3.24 25.69 -3.12
#